data_AF-A0ABC8D372-F1
#
_entry.id   AF-A0ABC8D372-F1
#
_cell.length_a   1.000
_cell.length_b   1.000
_cell.length_c   1.000
_cell.angle_alpha   90.00
_cell.angle_beta   90.00
_cell.angle_gamma   90.00
#
_symmetry.space_group_name_H-M   'P 1'
#
loop_
_entity.id
_entity.type
_entity.pdbx_description
1 polymer ?
#
loop_
_entity_poly.entity_id
_entity_poly.type
_entity_poly.pdbx_seq_one_letter_code
_entity_poly.pdbx_strand_id
1 'polypeptide(L)'
;MAKGIPVLEIFGPTIQGEGMVIGQKTMFVRTAGCDYSCSWCDSAFTWDGSAKKDIRWMTAEDIYRELREIGGDAFSHVTISGGNPALLKQLDALILLLKENGVRAALETQGTVYQDWFTMINDLTISPKPPSSGMTTDFAKLDHIVSSLDAAERLNAVSLKVVIFNDEDLQFAKTVHKRYPNIPFYLQVGNDNVHTTDDRALIAHLLGKYETLVDKVSADSDLNLVRVLPQLHTLLWGNKRGV
;
A
#
# COMPACT_ATOMS: atom_id res chain seq x y z
N MET A 1 -24.38 17.84 1.60
CA MET A 1 -24.15 16.67 0.72
C MET A 1 -22.85 16.03 1.18
N ALA A 2 -22.83 14.71 1.39
CA ALA A 2 -21.59 14.01 1.71
C ALA A 2 -20.56 14.26 0.59
N LYS A 3 -19.31 14.54 0.95
CA LYS A 3 -18.26 14.86 -0.01
C LYS A 3 -17.82 13.56 -0.69
N GLY A 4 -17.85 13.51 -2.03
CA GLY A 4 -17.52 12.29 -2.77
C GLY A 4 -16.07 11.84 -2.56
N ILE A 5 -15.86 10.53 -2.61
CA ILE A 5 -14.56 9.87 -2.65
C ILE A 5 -14.19 9.67 -4.13
N PRO A 6 -13.01 10.13 -4.59
CA PRO A 6 -12.59 9.97 -5.98
C PRO A 6 -12.03 8.56 -6.22
N VAL A 7 -12.84 7.66 -6.78
CA VAL A 7 -12.50 6.26 -7.02
C VAL A 7 -12.13 6.04 -8.49
N LEU A 8 -11.05 5.29 -8.73
CA LEU A 8 -10.64 4.83 -10.06
C LEU A 8 -10.96 3.35 -10.27
N GLU A 9 -10.72 2.50 -9.28
CA GLU A 9 -10.95 1.05 -9.40
C GLU A 9 -11.67 0.51 -8.16
N ILE A 10 -12.62 -0.40 -8.40
CA ILE A 10 -13.16 -1.32 -7.38
C ILE A 10 -13.11 -2.71 -7.99
N PHE A 11 -12.43 -3.65 -7.34
CA PHE A 11 -12.28 -5.02 -7.86
C PHE A 11 -12.05 -6.03 -6.74
N GLY A 12 -12.10 -7.31 -7.10
CA GLY A 12 -11.97 -8.46 -6.22
C GLY A 12 -13.16 -9.41 -6.32
N PRO A 13 -13.27 -10.42 -5.45
CA PRO A 13 -12.28 -10.76 -4.42
C PRO A 13 -10.97 -11.24 -5.05
N THR A 14 -9.86 -10.75 -4.52
CA THR A 14 -8.50 -11.19 -4.87
C THR A 14 -7.68 -11.43 -3.60
N ILE A 15 -6.35 -11.58 -3.69
CA ILE A 15 -5.43 -11.63 -2.57
C ILE A 15 -4.64 -10.32 -2.44
N GLN A 16 -4.39 -9.88 -1.21
CA GLN A 16 -3.35 -8.88 -0.94
C GLN A 16 -2.00 -9.47 -1.36
N GLY A 17 -1.32 -8.84 -2.32
CA GLY A 17 -0.06 -9.36 -2.85
C GLY A 17 1.17 -8.96 -2.04
N GLU A 18 1.03 -8.08 -1.04
CA GLU A 18 2.14 -7.39 -0.40
C GLU A 18 1.99 -7.24 1.12
N GLY A 19 3.11 -6.95 1.80
CA GLY A 19 3.11 -6.40 3.15
C GLY A 19 2.55 -7.33 4.24
N MET A 20 1.94 -6.72 5.27
CA MET A 20 1.64 -7.39 6.53
C MET A 20 0.54 -8.46 6.46
N VAL A 21 -0.36 -8.36 5.50
CA VAL A 21 -1.45 -9.33 5.27
C VAL A 21 -1.36 -9.99 3.90
N ILE A 22 -0.13 -10.19 3.39
CA ILE A 22 0.14 -10.92 2.15
C ILE A 22 -0.61 -12.28 2.10
N GLY A 23 -1.31 -12.55 0.99
CA GLY A 23 -2.16 -13.72 0.79
C GLY A 23 -3.61 -13.57 1.30
N GLN A 24 -3.94 -12.52 2.06
CA GLN A 24 -5.30 -12.30 2.56
C GLN A 24 -6.30 -12.06 1.42
N LYS A 25 -7.40 -12.82 1.39
CA LYS A 25 -8.50 -12.55 0.45
C LYS A 25 -9.15 -11.20 0.78
N THR A 26 -9.20 -10.29 -0.19
CA THR A 26 -9.67 -8.91 -0.02
C THR A 26 -10.35 -8.38 -1.28
N MET A 27 -11.26 -7.42 -1.11
CA MET A 27 -11.60 -6.49 -2.19
C MET A 27 -10.61 -5.32 -2.21
N PHE A 28 -10.54 -4.58 -3.31
CA PHE A 28 -9.74 -3.36 -3.43
C PHE A 28 -10.61 -2.16 -3.80
N VAL A 29 -10.29 -1.02 -3.18
CA VAL A 29 -10.79 0.30 -3.59
C VAL A 29 -9.57 1.18 -3.85
N ARG A 30 -9.35 1.56 -5.11
CA ARG A 30 -8.24 2.42 -5.53
C ARG A 30 -8.74 3.85 -5.74
N THR A 31 -8.26 4.79 -4.93
CA THR A 31 -8.60 6.21 -5.05
C THR A 31 -7.68 6.95 -6.03
N ALA A 32 -8.06 8.16 -6.42
CA ALA A 32 -7.24 9.06 -7.25
C ALA A 32 -6.54 10.13 -6.42
N GLY A 33 -5.42 10.64 -6.93
CA GLY A 33 -4.62 11.70 -6.35
C GLY A 33 -3.46 11.17 -5.51
N CYS A 34 -2.29 11.79 -5.65
CA CYS A 34 -1.09 11.51 -4.87
C CYS A 34 -0.32 12.82 -4.67
N ASP A 35 0.26 13.02 -3.49
CA ASP A 35 1.16 14.13 -3.18
C ASP A 35 2.61 13.84 -3.55
N TYR A 36 2.89 12.62 -4.04
CA TYR A 36 4.17 12.18 -4.59
C TYR A 36 4.05 11.79 -6.06
N SER A 37 5.18 11.79 -6.77
CA SER A 37 5.33 11.39 -8.17
C SER A 37 6.52 10.44 -8.34
N CYS A 38 6.46 9.29 -7.65
CA CYS A 38 7.55 8.31 -7.62
C CYS A 38 7.89 7.82 -9.05
N SER A 39 9.17 7.74 -9.38
CA SER A 39 9.70 7.35 -10.71
C SER A 39 9.23 5.98 -11.19
N TRP A 40 9.07 5.03 -10.27
CA TRP A 40 8.69 3.63 -10.54
C TRP A 40 7.25 3.31 -10.12
N CYS A 41 6.36 4.31 -10.04
CA CYS A 41 4.97 4.08 -9.64
C CYS A 41 4.23 3.15 -10.63
N ASP A 42 3.93 1.92 -10.18
CA ASP A 42 3.14 0.94 -10.95
C ASP A 42 1.70 1.39 -11.24
N SER A 43 1.22 2.38 -10.50
CA SER A 43 -0.14 2.92 -10.55
C SER A 43 -0.14 4.41 -10.90
N ALA A 44 0.79 4.87 -11.74
CA ALA A 44 0.95 6.29 -12.10
C ALA A 44 -0.34 6.97 -12.60
N PHE A 45 -1.21 6.21 -13.28
CA PHE A 45 -2.53 6.65 -13.75
C PHE A 45 -3.43 7.25 -12.66
N THR A 46 -3.13 6.96 -11.39
CA THR A 46 -3.85 7.53 -10.23
C THR A 46 -3.55 9.00 -10.00
N TRP A 47 -2.44 9.56 -10.52
CA TRP A 47 -2.01 10.93 -10.24
C TRP A 47 -1.42 11.69 -11.43
N ASP A 48 -0.95 11.02 -12.49
CA ASP A 48 -0.36 11.65 -13.69
C ASP A 48 -1.38 12.37 -14.59
N GLY A 49 -2.68 12.21 -14.29
CA GLY A 49 -3.79 12.79 -15.02
C GLY A 49 -4.32 11.94 -16.18
N SER A 50 -3.67 10.83 -16.54
CA SER A 50 -4.04 9.99 -17.68
C SER A 50 -5.44 9.37 -17.53
N ALA A 51 -5.86 9.09 -16.29
CA ALA A 51 -7.17 8.53 -15.95
C ALA A 51 -8.09 9.55 -15.25
N LYS A 52 -7.79 10.86 -15.31
CA LYS A 52 -8.59 11.89 -14.62
C LYS A 52 -10.07 11.90 -15.02
N LYS A 53 -10.35 11.60 -16.29
CA LYS A 53 -11.72 11.49 -16.82
C LYS A 53 -12.48 10.25 -16.33
N ASP A 54 -11.76 9.25 -15.83
CA ASP A 54 -12.30 7.97 -15.38
C ASP A 54 -12.59 7.99 -13.86
N ILE A 55 -12.28 9.11 -13.17
CA ILE A 55 -12.56 9.29 -11.74
C ILE A 55 -14.08 9.30 -11.51
N ARG A 56 -14.56 8.34 -10.73
CA ARG A 56 -15.93 8.25 -10.24
C ARG A 56 -15.99 8.86 -8.84
N TRP A 57 -16.75 9.94 -8.68
CA TRP A 57 -17.00 10.54 -7.36
C TRP A 57 -18.16 9.81 -6.69
N MET A 58 -17.83 8.96 -5.72
CA MET A 58 -18.78 8.02 -5.09
C MET A 58 -18.99 8.36 -3.61
N THR A 59 -20.17 8.09 -3.08
CA THR A 59 -20.41 8.10 -1.62
C THR A 59 -19.88 6.81 -0.98
N ALA A 60 -19.79 6.76 0.35
CA ALA A 60 -19.41 5.54 1.06
C ALA A 60 -20.39 4.40 0.78
N GLU A 61 -21.69 4.72 0.72
CA GLU A 61 -22.78 3.79 0.43
C GLU A 61 -22.71 3.27 -1.00
N ASP A 62 -22.36 4.12 -1.98
CA ASP A 62 -22.17 3.69 -3.37
C ASP A 62 -20.99 2.73 -3.51
N ILE A 63 -19.86 3.02 -2.85
CA ILE A 63 -18.68 2.15 -2.86
C ILE A 63 -19.01 0.81 -2.20
N TYR A 64 -19.65 0.84 -1.02
CA TYR A 64 -20.01 -0.39 -0.31
C TYR A 64 -21.01 -1.22 -1.12
N ARG A 65 -21.98 -0.59 -1.78
CA ARG A 65 -22.92 -1.27 -2.67
C ARG A 65 -22.19 -1.94 -3.84
N GLU A 66 -21.27 -1.25 -4.52
CA GLU A 66 -20.51 -1.82 -5.63
C GLU A 66 -19.59 -2.97 -5.17
N LEU A 67 -18.96 -2.84 -3.99
CA LEU A 67 -18.20 -3.94 -3.38
C LEU A 67 -19.06 -5.19 -3.17
N ARG A 68 -20.31 -5.02 -2.74
CA ARG A 68 -21.28 -6.11 -2.54
C ARG A 68 -21.83 -6.65 -3.85
N GLU A 69 -22.01 -5.82 -4.87
CA GLU A 69 -22.42 -6.25 -6.22
C GLU A 69 -21.35 -7.14 -6.87
N ILE A 70 -20.08 -6.79 -6.73
CA ILE A 70 -18.95 -7.55 -7.31
C ILE A 70 -18.63 -8.79 -6.45
N GLY A 71 -18.44 -8.59 -5.14
CA GLY A 71 -17.92 -9.61 -4.24
C GLY A 71 -18.98 -10.48 -3.55
N GLY A 72 -20.26 -10.08 -3.57
CA GLY A 72 -21.31 -10.74 -2.82
C GLY A 72 -20.97 -10.88 -1.34
N ASP A 73 -21.19 -12.08 -0.78
CA ASP A 73 -20.77 -12.46 0.58
C ASP A 73 -19.35 -13.04 0.66
N ALA A 74 -18.60 -13.06 -0.45
CA ALA A 74 -17.33 -13.75 -0.53
C ALA A 74 -16.12 -12.92 -0.04
N PHE A 75 -16.34 -11.88 0.76
CA PHE A 75 -15.28 -11.07 1.37
C PHE A 75 -15.64 -10.59 2.78
N SER A 76 -14.61 -10.41 3.60
CA SER A 76 -14.72 -9.79 4.94
C SER A 76 -13.54 -8.84 5.20
N HIS A 77 -12.86 -8.44 4.12
CA HIS A 77 -11.68 -7.59 4.15
C HIS A 77 -11.66 -6.71 2.89
N VAL A 78 -11.34 -5.43 3.04
CA VAL A 78 -11.21 -4.44 1.96
C VAL A 78 -9.89 -3.70 2.13
N THR A 79 -9.11 -3.62 1.06
CA THR A 79 -7.86 -2.85 1.03
C THR A 79 -8.12 -1.54 0.28
N ILE A 80 -7.85 -0.41 0.95
CA ILE A 80 -7.97 0.93 0.38
C ILE A 80 -6.58 1.41 -0.01
N SER A 81 -6.40 1.81 -1.28
CA SER A 81 -5.11 2.18 -1.87
C SER A 81 -5.26 3.29 -2.93
N GLY A 82 -4.17 3.67 -3.59
CA GLY A 82 -4.06 4.52 -4.79
C GLY A 82 -4.47 5.98 -4.67
N GLY A 83 -3.88 6.91 -5.44
CA GLY A 83 -2.51 7.26 -5.13
C GLY A 83 -2.31 7.27 -3.61
N ASN A 84 -2.47 8.41 -2.93
CA ASN A 84 -2.41 8.46 -1.47
C ASN A 84 -3.82 8.65 -0.85
N PRO A 85 -4.46 7.60 -0.30
CA PRO A 85 -5.78 7.74 0.29
C PRO A 85 -5.78 8.66 1.52
N ALA A 86 -4.63 8.85 2.17
CA ALA A 86 -4.51 9.74 3.33
C ALA A 86 -4.78 11.22 3.01
N LEU A 87 -4.86 11.61 1.74
CA LEU A 87 -5.31 12.94 1.31
C LEU A 87 -6.82 13.16 1.51
N LEU A 88 -7.59 12.09 1.75
CA LEU A 88 -9.04 12.09 1.71
C LEU A 88 -9.62 11.99 3.13
N LYS A 89 -10.01 13.13 3.69
CA LYS A 89 -10.67 13.18 5.01
C LYS A 89 -11.98 12.38 5.01
N GLN A 90 -12.73 12.47 3.91
CA GLN A 90 -14.05 11.84 3.73
C GLN A 90 -14.03 10.30 3.59
N LEU A 91 -12.86 9.65 3.68
CA LEU A 91 -12.77 8.19 3.75
C LEU A 91 -13.26 7.64 5.10
N ASP A 92 -13.33 8.47 6.14
CA ASP A 92 -13.89 8.13 7.44
C ASP A 92 -15.26 7.44 7.34
N ALA A 93 -16.16 7.96 6.50
CA ALA A 93 -17.49 7.40 6.27
C ALA A 93 -17.45 5.98 5.71
N LEU A 94 -16.56 5.70 4.75
CA LEU A 94 -16.40 4.35 4.18
C LEU A 94 -15.82 3.39 5.22
N ILE A 95 -14.80 3.81 5.96
CA ILE A 95 -14.15 2.96 6.97
C ILE A 95 -15.12 2.61 8.09
N LEU A 96 -15.91 3.58 8.55
CA LEU A 96 -16.95 3.35 9.54
C LEU A 96 -18.01 2.36 9.01
N LEU A 97 -18.49 2.57 7.79
CA LEU A 97 -19.48 1.70 7.16
C LEU A 97 -18.98 0.26 7.01
N LEU A 98 -17.71 0.05 6.61
CA LEU A 98 -17.09 -1.27 6.56
C LEU A 98 -17.08 -1.92 7.94
N LYS A 99 -16.64 -1.19 8.97
CA LYS A 99 -16.60 -1.67 10.36
C LYS A 99 -17.97 -2.05 10.89
N GLU A 100 -19.00 -1.23 10.67
CA GLU A 100 -20.39 -1.49 11.07
C GLU A 100 -20.96 -2.74 10.42
N ASN A 101 -20.47 -3.12 9.24
CA ASN A 101 -20.84 -4.34 8.52
C ASN A 101 -19.89 -5.52 8.79
N GLY A 102 -19.01 -5.43 9.80
CA GLY A 102 -18.09 -6.51 10.16
C GLY A 102 -16.98 -6.78 9.14
N VAL A 103 -16.71 -5.83 8.24
CA VAL A 103 -15.66 -5.90 7.22
C VAL A 103 -14.41 -5.20 7.73
N ARG A 104 -13.26 -5.91 7.72
CA ARG A 104 -11.96 -5.35 8.11
C ARG A 104 -11.41 -4.44 7.00
N ALA A 105 -10.77 -3.35 7.39
CA ALA A 105 -10.14 -2.40 6.46
C ALA A 105 -8.62 -2.44 6.56
N ALA A 106 -7.94 -2.55 5.42
CA ALA A 106 -6.52 -2.30 5.27
C ALA A 106 -6.26 -1.00 4.51
N LEU A 107 -5.11 -0.38 4.76
CA LEU A 107 -4.70 0.86 4.10
C LEU A 107 -3.26 0.75 3.60
N GLU A 108 -3.03 1.23 2.37
CA GLU A 108 -1.69 1.51 1.85
C GLU A 108 -1.49 3.03 1.73
N THR A 109 -0.45 3.58 2.37
CA THR A 109 -0.08 5.01 2.28
C THR A 109 1.44 5.18 2.33
N GLN A 110 1.97 6.27 1.77
CA GLN A 110 3.39 6.62 1.91
C GLN A 110 3.77 7.31 3.24
N GLY A 111 2.79 7.63 4.10
CA GLY A 111 3.08 8.21 5.41
C GLY A 111 3.43 9.70 5.38
N THR A 112 2.77 10.47 4.52
CA THR A 112 2.97 11.93 4.40
C THR A 112 1.84 12.75 5.02
N VAL A 113 0.66 12.17 5.22
CA VAL A 113 -0.51 12.84 5.80
C VAL A 113 -1.14 11.91 6.82
N TYR A 114 -1.43 12.45 8.00
CA TYR A 114 -2.18 11.76 9.05
C TYR A 114 -3.69 12.04 8.90
N GLN A 115 -4.51 11.05 9.25
CA GLN A 115 -5.95 11.21 9.42
C GLN A 115 -6.41 10.48 10.67
N ASP A 116 -7.36 11.05 11.40
CA ASP A 116 -7.88 10.45 12.65
C ASP A 116 -8.48 9.05 12.40
N TRP A 117 -9.04 8.82 11.21
CA TRP A 117 -9.59 7.54 10.82
C TRP A 117 -8.55 6.43 10.66
N PHE A 118 -7.24 6.73 10.69
CA PHE A 118 -6.19 5.69 10.73
C PHE A 118 -6.37 4.77 11.94
N THR A 119 -6.90 5.29 13.06
CA THR A 119 -7.18 4.52 14.27
C THR A 119 -8.23 3.42 14.07
N MET A 120 -9.06 3.53 13.03
CA MET A 120 -10.07 2.54 12.68
C MET A 120 -9.57 1.47 11.69
N ILE A 121 -8.38 1.67 11.09
CA ILE A 121 -7.78 0.70 10.17
C ILE A 121 -7.28 -0.51 10.94
N ASN A 122 -7.56 -1.70 10.41
CA ASN A 122 -7.14 -2.97 10.98
C ASN A 122 -5.70 -3.32 10.61
N ASP A 123 -5.31 -3.02 9.37
CA ASP A 123 -4.03 -3.40 8.78
C ASP A 123 -3.46 -2.19 7.99
N LEU A 124 -2.69 -1.34 8.67
CA LEU A 124 -2.15 -0.08 8.16
C LEU A 124 -0.70 -0.25 7.71
N THR A 125 -0.48 -0.30 6.40
CA THR A 125 0.86 -0.31 5.81
C THR A 125 1.31 1.12 5.50
N ILE A 126 2.38 1.58 6.15
CA ILE A 126 3.06 2.83 5.83
C ILE A 126 4.31 2.51 5.02
N SER A 127 4.45 3.13 3.86
CA SER A 127 5.55 2.88 2.93
C SER A 127 6.35 4.16 2.63
N PRO A 128 7.30 4.54 3.49
CA PRO A 128 8.23 5.62 3.22
C PRO A 128 9.00 5.33 1.93
N LYS A 129 9.14 6.33 1.07
CA LYS A 129 9.69 6.13 -0.27
C LYS A 129 11.22 6.33 -0.25
N PRO A 130 11.98 5.37 -0.79
CA PRO A 130 13.44 5.42 -0.81
C PRO A 130 13.97 6.36 -1.91
N PRO A 131 15.28 6.66 -1.93
CA PRO A 131 15.88 7.58 -2.90
C PRO A 131 15.64 7.21 -4.37
N SER A 132 15.60 5.92 -4.72
CA SER A 132 15.32 5.49 -6.10
C SER A 132 13.97 5.97 -6.65
N SER A 133 13.02 6.32 -5.77
CA SER A 133 11.73 6.89 -6.17
C SER A 133 11.82 8.33 -6.68
N GLY A 134 12.93 9.02 -6.46
CA GLY A 134 13.08 10.45 -6.71
C GLY A 134 12.38 11.34 -5.68
N MET A 135 11.76 10.77 -4.65
CA MET A 135 11.07 11.50 -3.58
C MET A 135 11.96 11.64 -2.34
N THR A 136 11.73 12.70 -1.57
CA THR A 136 12.37 12.91 -0.26
C THR A 136 11.37 12.62 0.85
N THR A 137 11.68 11.62 1.69
CA THR A 137 10.87 11.30 2.87
C THR A 137 11.00 12.42 3.91
N ASP A 138 9.86 13.00 4.30
CA ASP A 138 9.76 13.96 5.41
C ASP A 138 9.58 13.20 6.73
N PHE A 139 10.69 12.98 7.43
CA PHE A 139 10.68 12.24 8.70
C PHE A 139 9.88 12.94 9.80
N ALA A 140 9.73 14.27 9.78
CA ALA A 140 8.94 14.95 10.80
C ALA A 140 7.45 14.60 10.68
N LYS A 141 6.94 14.48 9.44
CA LYS A 141 5.57 14.00 9.19
C LYS A 141 5.39 12.54 9.56
N LEU A 142 6.37 11.69 9.22
CA LEU A 142 6.33 10.28 9.56
C LEU A 142 6.37 10.06 11.08
N ASP A 143 7.20 10.80 11.80
CA ASP A 143 7.25 10.79 13.27
C ASP A 143 5.91 11.22 13.87
N HIS A 144 5.29 12.26 13.32
CA HIS A 144 3.97 12.71 13.77
C HIS A 144 2.91 11.62 13.58
N ILE A 145 2.90 10.94 12.44
CA ILE A 145 1.97 9.83 12.19
C ILE A 145 2.19 8.68 13.18
N VAL A 146 3.45 8.24 13.33
CA VAL A 146 3.80 7.12 14.22
C VAL A 146 3.47 7.45 15.67
N SER A 147 3.84 8.63 16.16
CA SER A 147 3.54 9.06 17.54
C SER A 147 2.04 9.23 17.79
N SER A 148 1.26 9.69 16.80
CA SER A 148 -0.20 9.78 16.93
C SER A 148 -0.85 8.40 17.02
N LEU A 149 -0.34 7.42 16.27
CA LEU A 149 -0.80 6.03 16.33
C LEU A 149 -0.39 5.33 17.63
N ASP A 150 0.79 5.65 18.16
CA ASP A 150 1.25 5.15 19.46
C ASP A 150 0.43 5.70 20.61
N ALA A 151 0.17 7.02 20.62
CA ALA A 151 -0.70 7.65 21.60
C ALA A 151 -2.14 7.12 21.58
N ALA A 152 -2.59 6.57 20.44
CA ALA A 152 -3.89 5.92 20.29
C ALA A 152 -3.87 4.40 20.57
N GLU A 153 -2.72 3.84 21.00
CA GLU A 153 -2.51 2.40 21.22
C GLU A 153 -2.78 1.55 19.96
N ARG A 154 -2.40 2.07 18.79
CA ARG A 154 -2.66 1.45 17.48
C ARG A 154 -1.44 0.88 16.77
N LEU A 155 -0.24 0.93 17.34
CA LEU A 155 0.97 0.42 16.68
C LEU A 155 0.90 -1.08 16.32
N ASN A 156 0.09 -1.86 17.04
CA ASN A 156 -0.13 -3.28 16.72
C ASN A 156 -0.84 -3.53 15.37
N ALA A 157 -1.52 -2.51 14.83
CA ALA A 157 -2.17 -2.53 13.52
C ALA A 157 -1.29 -1.95 12.41
N VAL A 158 -0.06 -1.52 12.72
CA VAL A 158 0.81 -0.77 11.81
C VAL A 158 1.99 -1.62 11.35
N SER A 159 2.38 -1.47 10.08
CA SER A 159 3.66 -1.95 9.58
C SER A 159 4.35 -0.90 8.73
N LEU A 160 5.68 -1.00 8.64
CA LEU A 160 6.50 -0.21 7.72
C LEU A 160 6.99 -1.10 6.58
N LYS A 161 6.85 -0.62 5.35
CA LYS A 161 7.23 -1.36 4.13
C LYS A 161 8.05 -0.49 3.18
N VAL A 162 9.33 -0.80 3.01
CA VAL A 162 10.21 -0.07 2.08
C VAL A 162 10.48 -0.93 0.85
N VAL A 163 10.26 -0.36 -0.34
CA VAL A 163 10.56 -1.00 -1.62
C VAL A 163 12.05 -0.83 -1.92
N ILE A 164 12.71 -1.86 -2.44
CA ILE A 164 14.17 -1.91 -2.65
C ILE A 164 14.45 -2.17 -4.12
N PHE A 165 15.10 -1.21 -4.80
CA PHE A 165 15.63 -1.37 -6.14
C PHE A 165 17.15 -1.56 -6.16
N ASN A 166 17.85 -0.97 -5.19
CA ASN A 166 19.31 -0.94 -5.12
C ASN A 166 19.82 -0.85 -3.67
N ASP A 167 21.14 -0.77 -3.49
CA ASP A 167 21.77 -0.71 -2.17
C ASP A 167 21.52 0.60 -1.42
N GLU A 168 21.32 1.71 -2.13
CA GLU A 168 20.96 3.00 -1.53
C GLU A 168 19.58 2.92 -0.86
N ASP A 169 18.62 2.28 -1.52
CA ASP A 169 17.30 2.01 -0.94
C ASP A 169 17.39 1.10 0.30
N LEU A 170 18.29 0.11 0.30
CA LEU A 170 18.51 -0.76 1.45
C LEU A 170 19.10 0.00 2.64
N GLN A 171 20.04 0.93 2.42
CA GLN A 171 20.56 1.80 3.47
C GLN A 171 19.47 2.75 4.00
N PHE A 172 18.63 3.28 3.12
CA PHE A 172 17.45 4.05 3.53
C PHE A 172 16.52 3.20 4.40
N ALA A 173 16.23 1.96 4.00
CA ALA A 173 15.38 1.06 4.77
C ALA A 173 15.93 0.78 6.17
N LYS A 174 17.25 0.57 6.31
CA LYS A 174 17.90 0.47 7.63
C LYS A 174 17.72 1.71 8.47
N THR A 175 17.83 2.89 7.87
CA THR A 175 17.61 4.18 8.56
C THR A 175 16.19 4.27 9.11
N VAL A 176 15.19 3.88 8.30
CA VAL A 176 13.79 3.83 8.74
C VAL A 176 13.59 2.79 9.83
N HIS A 177 14.12 1.57 9.67
CA HIS A 177 13.97 0.49 10.65
C HIS A 177 14.57 0.85 12.01
N LYS A 178 15.78 1.41 12.04
CA LYS A 178 16.44 1.86 13.28
C LYS A 178 15.69 3.02 13.96
N ARG A 179 15.01 3.87 13.18
CA ARG A 179 14.20 4.99 13.71
C ARG A 179 12.92 4.51 14.40
N TYR A 180 12.32 3.42 13.92
CA TYR A 180 11.06 2.87 14.45
C TYR A 180 11.21 1.39 14.84
N PRO A 181 12.01 1.08 15.88
CA PRO A 181 12.44 -0.30 16.17
C PRO A 181 11.30 -1.24 16.59
N ASN A 182 10.18 -0.70 17.06
CA ASN A 182 9.04 -1.46 17.58
C ASN A 182 7.95 -1.72 16.53
N ILE A 183 8.12 -1.22 15.30
CA ILE A 183 7.13 -1.40 14.22
C ILE A 183 7.58 -2.56 13.32
N PRO A 184 6.70 -3.56 13.05
CA PRO A 184 6.99 -4.61 12.09
C PRO A 184 7.48 -4.06 10.74
N PHE A 185 8.65 -4.53 10.30
CA PHE A 185 9.36 -3.95 9.16
C PHE A 185 9.43 -4.93 7.98
N TYR A 186 9.15 -4.43 6.79
CA TYR A 186 9.05 -5.20 5.56
C TYR A 186 9.91 -4.58 4.47
N LEU A 187 10.65 -5.42 3.76
CA LEU A 187 11.41 -5.09 2.57
C LEU A 187 10.70 -5.70 1.37
N GLN A 188 10.38 -4.88 0.37
CA GLN A 188 9.68 -5.30 -0.83
C GLN A 188 10.60 -5.22 -2.05
N VAL A 189 10.60 -6.25 -2.88
CA VAL A 189 11.30 -6.23 -4.16
C VAL A 189 10.69 -5.17 -5.08
N GLY A 190 11.51 -4.26 -5.62
CA GLY A 190 11.07 -3.26 -6.58
C GLY A 190 10.87 -3.83 -7.99
N ASN A 191 9.76 -3.48 -8.63
CA ASN A 191 9.47 -3.78 -10.03
C ASN A 191 9.95 -2.64 -10.94
N ASP A 192 11.03 -2.87 -11.69
CA ASP A 192 11.65 -1.91 -12.62
C ASP A 192 11.02 -1.91 -14.01
N ASN A 193 10.05 -2.79 -14.29
CA ASN A 193 9.39 -2.87 -15.59
C ASN A 193 7.86 -2.99 -15.45
N VAL A 194 7.23 -1.91 -15.02
CA VAL A 194 5.78 -1.82 -14.77
C VAL A 194 4.93 -1.75 -16.05
N HIS A 195 5.56 -1.78 -17.24
CA HIS A 195 4.89 -1.65 -18.53
C HIS A 195 5.06 -2.87 -19.44
N THR A 196 5.95 -3.82 -19.11
CA THR A 196 6.10 -5.03 -19.91
C THR A 196 4.84 -5.87 -19.89
N THR A 197 4.59 -6.53 -21.01
CA THR A 197 3.54 -7.54 -21.20
C THR A 197 4.12 -8.96 -21.31
N ASP A 198 5.45 -9.11 -21.22
CA ASP A 198 6.10 -10.43 -21.15
C ASP A 198 6.19 -10.88 -19.69
N ASP A 199 5.11 -11.53 -19.22
CA ASP A 199 5.00 -11.99 -17.84
C ASP A 199 6.08 -13.02 -17.49
N ARG A 200 6.51 -13.88 -18.42
CA ARG A 200 7.50 -14.92 -18.12
C ARG A 200 8.87 -14.31 -17.86
N ALA A 201 9.29 -13.38 -18.70
CA ALA A 201 10.53 -12.65 -18.49
C ALA A 201 10.48 -11.80 -17.21
N LEU A 202 9.35 -11.14 -16.95
CA LEU A 202 9.15 -10.34 -15.74
C LEU A 202 9.24 -11.19 -14.46
N ILE A 203 8.54 -12.32 -14.42
CA ILE A 203 8.54 -13.22 -13.25
C ILE A 203 9.95 -13.72 -12.96
N ALA A 204 10.67 -14.22 -13.98
CA ALA A 204 12.04 -14.70 -13.81
C ALA A 204 12.98 -13.59 -13.30
N HIS A 205 12.84 -12.38 -13.84
CA HIS A 205 13.61 -11.20 -13.40
C HIS A 205 13.33 -10.84 -11.94
N LEU A 206 12.05 -10.74 -11.56
CA LEU A 206 11.67 -10.38 -10.18
C LEU A 206 12.08 -11.46 -9.17
N LEU A 207 12.02 -12.74 -9.53
CA LEU A 207 12.53 -13.82 -8.66
C LEU A 207 14.05 -13.74 -8.46
N GLY A 208 14.82 -13.44 -9.52
CA GLY A 208 16.26 -13.21 -9.38
C GLY A 208 16.59 -12.01 -8.50
N LYS A 209 15.84 -10.91 -8.62
CA LYS A 209 15.96 -9.75 -7.71
C LYS A 209 15.58 -10.11 -6.28
N TYR A 210 14.56 -10.95 -6.10
CA TYR A 210 14.13 -11.40 -4.78
C TYR A 210 15.22 -12.23 -4.09
N GLU A 211 15.80 -13.21 -4.78
CA GLU A 211 16.94 -14.00 -4.29
C GLU A 211 18.12 -13.10 -3.90
N THR A 212 18.50 -12.17 -4.78
CA THR A 212 19.58 -11.21 -4.50
C THR A 212 19.31 -10.38 -3.25
N LEU A 213 18.08 -9.92 -3.05
CA LEU A 213 17.71 -9.15 -1.85
C LEU A 213 17.75 -10.02 -0.58
N VAL A 214 17.26 -11.26 -0.66
CA VAL A 214 17.30 -12.21 0.46
C VAL A 214 18.74 -12.50 0.87
N ASP A 215 19.65 -12.73 -0.08
CA ASP A 215 21.07 -13.00 0.21
C ASP A 215 21.72 -11.81 0.94
N LYS A 216 21.46 -10.59 0.47
CA LYS A 216 21.97 -9.36 1.10
C LYS A 216 21.45 -9.22 2.53
N VAL A 217 20.14 -9.36 2.73
CA VAL A 217 19.50 -9.19 4.03
C VAL A 217 19.91 -10.28 5.02
N SER A 218 20.08 -11.52 4.56
CA SER A 218 20.47 -12.65 5.41
C SER A 218 21.88 -12.50 6.00
N ALA A 219 22.74 -11.73 5.34
CA ALA A 219 24.09 -11.40 5.83
C ALA A 219 24.14 -10.14 6.71
N ASP A 220 23.01 -9.47 6.95
CA ASP A 220 22.96 -8.13 7.51
C ASP A 220 22.38 -8.08 8.93
N SER A 221 23.27 -7.92 9.92
CA SER A 221 22.86 -7.93 11.34
C SER A 221 21.98 -6.76 11.75
N ASP A 222 21.90 -5.69 10.96
CA ASP A 222 21.00 -4.55 11.23
C ASP A 222 19.54 -4.86 10.86
N LEU A 223 19.28 -5.96 10.16
CA LEU A 223 17.98 -6.29 9.58
C LEU A 223 17.45 -7.63 10.11
N ASN A 224 17.79 -8.00 11.35
CA ASN A 224 17.35 -9.27 11.95
C ASN A 224 15.83 -9.41 12.09
N LEU A 225 15.11 -8.30 12.33
CA LEU A 225 13.66 -8.29 12.58
C LEU A 225 12.88 -7.71 11.40
N VAL A 226 13.15 -8.23 10.20
CA VAL A 226 12.46 -7.82 8.98
C VAL A 226 11.82 -9.00 8.24
N ARG A 227 10.86 -8.71 7.38
CA ARG A 227 10.33 -9.68 6.40
C ARG A 227 10.69 -9.21 5.00
N VAL A 228 11.32 -10.07 4.20
CA VAL A 228 11.62 -9.80 2.79
C VAL A 228 10.55 -10.47 1.95
N LEU A 229 9.82 -9.72 1.11
CA LEU A 229 8.69 -10.23 0.33
C LEU A 229 8.73 -9.71 -1.12
N PRO A 230 8.25 -10.50 -2.10
CA PRO A 230 7.97 -10.02 -3.44
C PRO A 230 6.55 -9.42 -3.53
N GLN A 231 6.13 -9.01 -4.72
CA GLN A 231 4.74 -8.69 -5.05
C GLN A 231 4.06 -9.95 -5.61
N LEU A 232 3.30 -10.69 -4.80
CA LEU A 232 2.71 -11.98 -5.25
C LEU A 232 1.75 -11.82 -6.42
N HIS A 233 0.98 -10.73 -6.45
CA HIS A 233 0.05 -10.47 -7.55
C HIS A 233 0.80 -10.28 -8.88
N THR A 234 1.99 -9.67 -8.87
CA THR A 234 2.84 -9.51 -10.06
C THR A 234 3.40 -10.86 -10.51
N LEU A 235 3.69 -11.77 -9.58
CA LEU A 235 4.11 -13.13 -9.91
C LEU A 235 2.98 -14.00 -10.50
N LEU A 236 1.73 -13.66 -10.22
CA LEU A 236 0.55 -14.37 -10.74
C LEU A 236 0.02 -13.78 -12.05
N TRP A 237 0.05 -12.46 -12.20
CA TRP A 237 -0.67 -11.75 -13.26
C TRP A 237 0.14 -10.64 -13.94
N GLY A 238 1.45 -10.55 -13.67
CA GLY A 238 2.31 -9.50 -14.24
C GLY A 238 1.84 -8.10 -13.85
N ASN A 239 1.84 -7.18 -14.81
CA ASN A 239 1.41 -5.79 -14.61
C ASN A 239 -0.10 -5.58 -14.87
N LYS A 240 -0.90 -6.65 -14.87
CA LYS A 240 -2.34 -6.57 -15.12
C LYS A 240 -3.03 -5.76 -14.01
N ARG A 241 -3.96 -4.90 -14.40
CA ARG A 241 -4.81 -4.11 -13.49
C ARG A 241 -6.09 -4.86 -13.11
N GLY A 242 -6.70 -4.46 -12.01
CA GLY A 242 -8.00 -4.99 -11.56
C GLY A 242 -7.98 -6.46 -11.18
N VAL A 243 -6.84 -6.96 -10.71
CA VAL A 243 -6.63 -8.34 -10.27
C VAL A 243 -6.12 -8.42 -8.86
#